data_AF-A0A3B9L0B2-F1
#
_entry.id   AF-A0A3B9L0B2-F1
#
_cell.length_a   1.000
_cell.length_b   1.000
_cell.length_c   1.000
_cell.angle_alpha   90.00
_cell.angle_beta   90.00
_cell.angle_gamma   90.00
#
_symmetry.space_group_name_H-M   'P 1'
#
loop_
_entity.id
_entity.type
_entity.pdbx_description
1 polymer ?
#
loop_
_entity_poly.entity_id
_entity_poly.type
_entity_poly.pdbx_seq_one_letter_code
_entity_poly.pdbx_strand_id
1 'polypeptide(L)'
;GFSFLFGAFIIPVFGICAAHANDHAAVGKAVATSGGLLLLYGVGSVVGALVGALVMSAFEPAALFWYIAGVYLVLAVFTLLRIGIKRRPRIIGKKSRYIPMAKSPLTRVYRKRAKSQGKDPAKNAPKAEPKT
;
A
#
# COMPACT_ATOMS: atom_id res chain seq x y z
N GLY A 1 1.06 16.07 25.16
CA GLY A 1 0.93 14.60 25.23
C GLY A 1 -0.19 14.08 24.34
N PHE A 2 -1.45 14.33 24.71
CA PHE A 2 -2.63 13.81 24.00
C PHE A 2 -2.68 14.19 22.51
N SER A 3 -2.36 15.45 22.16
CA SER A 3 -2.36 15.92 20.77
C SER A 3 -1.36 15.19 19.86
N PHE A 4 -0.22 14.72 20.42
CA PHE A 4 0.75 13.93 19.68
C PHE A 4 0.18 12.55 19.34
N LEU A 5 -0.39 11.85 20.33
CA LEU A 5 -1.03 10.56 20.12
C LEU A 5 -2.18 10.69 19.11
N PHE A 6 -3.03 11.69 19.28
CA PHE A 6 -4.13 11.99 18.38
C PHE A 6 -3.66 12.19 16.93
N GLY A 7 -2.65 13.04 16.70
CA GLY A 7 -2.08 13.25 15.36
C GLY A 7 -1.45 11.98 14.79
N ALA A 8 -0.74 11.20 15.61
CA ALA A 8 -0.10 9.95 15.21
C ALA A 8 -1.10 8.90 14.70
N PHE A 9 -2.31 8.87 15.26
CA PHE A 9 -3.37 7.97 14.79
C PHE A 9 -4.11 8.49 13.56
N ILE A 10 -4.31 9.81 13.42
CA ILE A 10 -5.14 10.39 12.35
C ILE A 10 -4.44 10.36 10.99
N ILE A 11 -3.18 10.76 10.95
CA ILE A 11 -2.43 10.97 9.71
C ILE A 11 -2.37 9.70 8.83
N PRO A 12 -2.09 8.49 9.35
CA PRO A 12 -1.89 7.32 8.50
C PRO A 12 -3.18 6.63 8.05
N VAL A 13 -4.35 6.96 8.62
CA VAL A 13 -5.58 6.16 8.45
C VAL A 13 -5.99 6.01 6.99
N PHE A 14 -6.00 7.11 6.23
CA PHE A 14 -6.34 7.04 4.81
C PHE A 14 -5.37 6.15 4.03
N GLY A 15 -4.07 6.26 4.31
CA GLY A 15 -3.04 5.42 3.67
C GLY A 15 -3.21 3.93 3.97
N ILE A 16 -3.53 3.58 5.22
CA ILE A 16 -3.80 2.20 5.64
C ILE A 16 -5.05 1.66 4.92
N CYS A 17 -6.14 2.43 4.88
CA CYS A 17 -7.37 2.05 4.19
C CYS A 17 -7.15 1.88 2.68
N ALA A 18 -6.41 2.80 2.06
CA ALA A 18 -6.11 2.76 0.63
C ALA A 18 -5.24 1.55 0.27
N ALA A 19 -4.19 1.27 1.06
CA ALA A 19 -3.38 0.08 0.89
C ALA A 19 -4.23 -1.19 1.03
N HIS A 20 -5.04 -1.27 2.09
CA HIS A 20 -5.91 -2.42 2.32
C HIS A 20 -6.89 -2.65 1.17
N ALA A 21 -7.54 -1.61 0.66
CA ALA A 21 -8.46 -1.73 -0.46
C ALA A 21 -7.74 -2.11 -1.75
N ASN A 22 -6.58 -1.52 -2.03
CA ASN A 22 -5.80 -1.82 -3.23
C ASN A 22 -5.21 -3.23 -3.22
N ASP A 23 -4.84 -3.77 -2.05
CA ASP A 23 -4.43 -5.18 -1.90
C ASP A 23 -5.56 -6.17 -2.18
N HIS A 24 -6.81 -5.73 -2.04
CA HIS A 24 -8.02 -6.52 -2.34
C HIS A 24 -8.62 -6.18 -3.71
N ALA A 25 -8.06 -5.23 -4.45
CA ALA A 25 -8.56 -4.85 -5.76
C ALA A 25 -8.24 -5.93 -6.81
N ALA A 26 -9.18 -6.17 -7.72
CA ALA A 26 -8.94 -7.05 -8.86
C ALA A 26 -7.84 -6.50 -9.77
N VAL A 27 -7.16 -7.39 -10.51
CA VAL A 27 -6.08 -7.01 -11.44
C VAL A 27 -6.56 -5.93 -12.41
N GLY A 28 -5.81 -4.82 -12.49
CA GLY A 28 -6.15 -3.68 -13.36
C GLY A 28 -7.22 -2.73 -12.81
N LYS A 29 -7.78 -2.97 -11.61
CA LYS A 29 -8.83 -2.12 -11.01
C LYS A 29 -8.34 -1.23 -9.85
N ALA A 30 -7.04 -1.23 -9.54
CA ALA A 30 -6.48 -0.43 -8.44
C ALA A 30 -6.71 1.09 -8.61
N VAL A 31 -6.63 1.61 -9.84
CA VAL A 31 -6.89 3.05 -10.13
C VAL A 31 -8.35 3.40 -9.87
N ALA A 32 -9.29 2.59 -10.37
CA ALA A 32 -10.72 2.78 -10.13
C ALA A 32 -11.08 2.66 -8.63
N THR A 33 -10.43 1.73 -7.91
CA THR A 33 -10.60 1.55 -6.45
C THR A 33 -10.16 2.79 -5.69
N SER A 34 -8.98 3.32 -6.03
CA SER A 34 -8.47 4.57 -5.45
C SER A 34 -9.37 5.77 -5.77
N GLY A 35 -9.92 5.84 -6.99
CA GLY A 35 -10.91 6.86 -7.35
C GLY A 35 -12.18 6.81 -6.50
N GLY A 36 -12.73 5.62 -6.27
CA GLY A 36 -13.88 5.42 -5.39
C GLY A 36 -13.58 5.78 -3.93
N LEU A 37 -12.38 5.46 -3.44
CA LEU A 37 -11.94 5.85 -2.09
C LEU A 37 -11.83 7.37 -1.94
N LEU A 38 -11.30 8.07 -2.94
CA LEU A 38 -11.22 9.54 -2.91
C LEU A 38 -12.60 10.18 -2.91
N LEU A 39 -13.54 9.64 -3.69
CA LEU A 39 -14.93 10.11 -3.70
C LEU A 39 -15.59 9.88 -2.34
N LEU A 40 -15.43 8.69 -1.75
CA LEU A 40 -15.93 8.39 -0.41
C LEU A 40 -15.30 9.30 0.66
N TYR A 41 -14.00 9.58 0.54
CA TYR A 41 -13.30 10.52 1.42
C TYR A 41 -13.84 11.93 1.29
N GLY A 42 -14.12 12.40 0.07
CA GLY A 42 -14.74 13.69 -0.18
C GLY A 42 -16.14 13.79 0.44
N VAL A 43 -17.01 12.81 0.21
CA VAL A 43 -18.35 12.75 0.79
C VAL A 43 -18.29 12.73 2.32
N GLY A 44 -17.42 11.88 2.89
CA GLY A 44 -17.20 11.79 4.32
C GLY A 44 -16.67 13.09 4.93
N SER A 45 -15.81 13.81 4.21
CA SER A 45 -15.29 15.12 4.62
C SER A 45 -16.41 16.17 4.72
N VAL A 46 -17.28 16.24 3.70
CA VAL A 46 -18.42 17.16 3.71
C VAL A 46 -19.38 16.83 4.85
N VAL A 47 -19.81 15.58 4.96
CA VAL A 47 -20.73 15.15 6.03
C VAL A 47 -20.09 15.34 7.40
N GLY A 48 -18.83 14.96 7.55
CA GLY A 48 -18.09 15.05 8.80
C GLY A 48 -17.89 16.49 9.27
N ALA A 49 -17.62 17.41 8.34
CA ALA A 49 -17.50 18.84 8.63
C ALA A 49 -18.85 19.46 9.00
N LEU A 50 -19.94 19.11 8.31
CA LEU A 50 -21.28 19.58 8.65
C LEU A 50 -21.71 19.12 10.04
N VAL A 51 -21.55 17.83 10.33
CA VAL A 51 -21.87 17.28 11.66
C VAL A 51 -20.94 17.88 12.71
N GLY A 52 -19.65 18.01 12.42
CA GLY A 52 -18.69 18.65 13.32
C GLY A 52 -19.06 20.09 13.65
N ALA A 53 -19.47 20.88 12.66
CA ALA A 53 -19.95 22.24 12.86
C ALA A 53 -21.21 22.27 13.75
N LEU A 54 -22.17 21.38 13.50
CA LEU A 54 -23.38 21.26 14.33
C LEU A 54 -23.04 20.88 15.78
N VAL A 55 -22.10 19.95 16.00
CA VAL A 55 -21.63 19.58 17.34
C VAL A 55 -20.99 20.77 18.06
N MET A 56 -20.17 21.54 17.35
CA MET A 56 -19.55 22.74 17.93
C MET A 56 -20.58 23.83 18.25
N SER A 57 -21.65 23.96 17.43
CA SER A 57 -22.72 24.92 17.67
C SER A 57 -23.67 24.53 18.81
N ALA A 58 -23.93 23.24 18.99
CA ALA A 58 -24.89 22.75 20.00
C ALA A 58 -24.27 22.56 21.40
N PHE A 59 -22.97 22.29 21.47
CA PHE A 59 -22.25 22.09 22.73
C PHE A 59 -21.24 23.21 22.96
N GLU A 60 -19.97 22.97 22.64
CA GLU A 60 -18.87 23.94 22.73
C GLU A 60 -17.80 23.60 21.67
N PRO A 61 -16.93 24.55 21.29
CA PRO A 61 -15.84 24.28 20.33
C PRO A 61 -14.90 23.14 20.75
N ALA A 62 -14.72 22.94 22.06
CA ALA A 62 -13.91 21.84 22.60
C ALA A 62 -14.51 20.44 22.33
N ALA A 63 -15.83 20.36 22.11
CA ALA A 63 -16.52 19.10 21.80
C ALA A 63 -16.06 18.48 20.47
N LEU A 64 -15.40 19.25 19.58
CA LEU A 64 -14.84 18.75 18.33
C LEU A 64 -13.82 17.62 18.57
N PHE A 65 -12.99 17.73 19.59
CA PHE A 65 -12.00 16.68 19.91
C PHE A 65 -12.68 15.39 20.35
N TRP A 66 -13.73 15.49 21.16
CA TRP A 66 -14.55 14.35 21.59
C TRP A 66 -15.30 13.73 20.42
N TYR A 67 -15.85 14.54 19.53
CA TYR A 67 -16.48 14.08 18.29
C TYR A 67 -15.50 13.28 17.43
N ILE A 68 -14.31 13.82 17.17
CA ILE A 68 -13.29 13.12 16.39
C ILE A 68 -12.89 11.82 17.10
N ALA A 69 -12.62 11.87 18.41
CA ALA A 69 -12.31 10.68 19.20
C ALA A 69 -13.42 9.62 19.11
N GLY A 70 -14.68 10.02 19.16
CA GLY A 70 -15.84 9.14 19.00
C GLY A 70 -15.88 8.47 17.63
N VAL A 71 -15.66 9.22 16.55
CA VAL A 71 -15.61 8.66 15.18
C VAL A 71 -14.48 7.63 15.06
N TYR A 72 -13.29 7.94 15.59
CA TYR A 72 -12.17 6.98 15.58
C TYR A 72 -12.41 5.78 16.47
N LEU A 73 -13.09 5.94 17.61
CA LEU A 73 -13.48 4.83 18.48
C LEU A 73 -14.45 3.89 17.77
N VAL A 74 -15.45 4.43 17.08
CA VAL A 74 -16.39 3.64 16.25
C VAL A 74 -15.64 2.88 15.16
N LEU A 75 -14.71 3.55 14.45
CA LEU A 75 -13.88 2.90 13.44
C LEU A 75 -13.00 1.79 14.05
N ALA A 76 -12.39 2.02 15.20
CA ALA A 76 -11.55 1.05 15.90
C ALA A 76 -12.36 -0.18 16.33
N VAL A 77 -13.52 0.02 16.96
CA VAL A 77 -14.44 -1.06 17.35
C VAL A 77 -14.89 -1.84 16.12
N PHE A 78 -15.33 -1.17 15.06
CA PHE A 78 -15.71 -1.82 13.80
C PHE A 78 -14.57 -2.66 13.25
N THR A 79 -13.34 -2.14 13.25
CA THR A 79 -12.16 -2.84 12.72
C THR A 79 -11.82 -4.07 13.57
N LEU A 80 -11.83 -3.94 14.90
CA LEU A 80 -11.59 -5.05 15.82
C LEU A 80 -12.64 -6.15 15.67
N LEU A 81 -13.93 -5.77 15.63
CA LEU A 81 -15.03 -6.71 15.37
C LEU A 81 -14.87 -7.37 14.00
N ARG A 82 -14.51 -6.62 12.96
CA ARG A 82 -14.30 -7.14 11.61
C ARG A 82 -13.19 -8.17 11.54
N ILE A 83 -12.08 -7.92 12.24
CA ILE A 83 -10.94 -8.84 12.35
C ILE A 83 -11.34 -10.09 13.14
N GLY A 84 -12.08 -9.95 14.24
CA GLY A 84 -12.53 -11.07 15.07
C GLY A 84 -13.53 -12.00 14.38
N ILE A 85 -14.45 -11.44 13.58
CA ILE A 85 -15.49 -12.21 12.88
C ILE A 85 -14.94 -12.92 11.64
N LYS A 86 -13.99 -12.32 10.92
CA LYS A 86 -13.38 -12.95 9.74
C LYS A 86 -12.23 -13.88 10.13
N ARG A 87 -12.47 -15.20 10.11
CA ARG A 87 -11.37 -16.19 10.02
C ARG A 87 -10.54 -15.86 8.78
N ARG A 88 -9.22 -15.71 8.95
CA ARG A 88 -8.28 -15.35 7.88
C ARG A 88 -8.60 -16.15 6.60
N PRO A 89 -8.75 -15.52 5.42
CA PRO A 89 -8.82 -16.28 4.19
C PRO A 89 -7.59 -17.18 4.13
N ARG A 90 -7.84 -18.50 4.14
CA ARG A 90 -6.83 -19.52 3.87
C ARG A 90 -6.14 -19.07 2.59
N ILE A 91 -4.82 -18.93 2.59
CA ILE A 91 -4.07 -18.69 1.36
C ILE A 91 -4.28 -19.94 0.49
N ILE A 92 -5.32 -19.94 -0.34
CA ILE A 92 -5.57 -20.98 -1.35
C ILE A 92 -4.71 -20.59 -2.54
N GLY A 93 -3.41 -20.80 -2.37
CA GLY A 93 -2.39 -20.49 -3.37
C GLY A 93 -1.04 -20.94 -2.86
N LYS A 94 -0.35 -21.82 -3.60
CA LYS A 94 1.02 -22.21 -3.25
C LYS A 94 1.85 -20.94 -3.11
N LYS A 95 2.47 -20.71 -1.95
CA LYS A 95 3.48 -19.65 -1.81
C LYS A 95 4.50 -19.84 -2.93
N SER A 96 4.66 -18.84 -3.79
CA SER A 96 5.75 -18.87 -4.78
C SER A 96 7.05 -19.06 -4.02
N ARG A 97 7.92 -19.95 -4.52
CA ARG A 97 9.19 -20.24 -3.86
C ARG A 97 9.97 -18.94 -3.76
N TYR A 98 10.31 -18.55 -2.54
CA TYR A 98 11.15 -17.37 -2.31
C TYR A 98 12.50 -17.62 -2.98
N ILE A 99 12.74 -16.91 -4.08
CA ILE A 99 14.05 -16.88 -4.73
C ILE A 99 14.74 -15.63 -4.19
N PRO A 100 15.80 -15.76 -3.37
CA PRO A 100 16.57 -14.61 -2.93
C PRO A 100 17.14 -13.92 -4.18
N MET A 101 16.64 -12.73 -4.49
CA MET A 101 17.26 -11.89 -5.50
C MET A 101 18.43 -11.15 -4.86
N ALA A 102 19.62 -11.36 -5.40
CA ALA A 102 20.77 -10.52 -5.06
C ALA A 102 20.39 -9.06 -5.38
N LYS A 103 20.33 -8.20 -4.36
CA LYS A 103 20.13 -6.75 -4.54
C LYS A 103 21.40 -6.18 -5.19
N SER A 104 21.53 -6.32 -6.51
CA SER A 104 22.63 -5.69 -7.23
C SER A 104 22.24 -5.37 -8.68
N PRO A 105 22.40 -4.10 -9.12
CA PRO A 105 22.28 -3.71 -10.54
C PRO A 105 23.15 -4.56 -11.48
N LEU A 106 24.23 -5.14 -10.95
CA LEU A 106 25.17 -5.96 -11.71
C LEU A 106 24.53 -7.26 -12.22
N THR A 107 23.54 -7.83 -11.53
CA THR A 107 22.89 -9.07 -12.01
C THR A 107 22.07 -8.84 -13.28
N ARG A 108 21.52 -7.64 -13.50
CA ARG A 108 20.80 -7.32 -14.74
C ARG A 108 21.75 -7.21 -15.93
N VAL A 109 22.93 -6.63 -15.70
CA VAL A 109 23.98 -6.46 -16.72
C VAL A 109 24.68 -7.79 -17.00
N TYR A 110 25.03 -8.57 -15.98
CA TYR A 110 25.62 -9.90 -16.14
C TYR A 110 24.64 -10.88 -16.79
N ARG A 111 23.35 -10.87 -16.45
CA ARG A 111 22.36 -11.73 -17.13
C ARG A 111 22.17 -11.34 -18.59
N LYS A 112 22.19 -10.03 -18.91
CA LYS A 112 22.09 -9.55 -20.30
C LYS A 112 23.37 -9.87 -21.09
N ARG A 113 24.55 -9.74 -20.47
CA ARG A 113 25.83 -10.05 -21.10
C ARG A 113 26.11 -11.56 -21.22
N ALA A 114 25.74 -12.38 -20.25
CA ALA A 114 25.81 -13.84 -20.33
C ALA A 114 24.89 -14.39 -21.42
N LYS A 115 23.66 -13.88 -21.54
CA LYS A 115 22.78 -14.23 -22.69
C LYS A 115 23.31 -13.70 -24.02
N SER A 116 24.07 -12.61 -24.03
CA SER A 116 24.70 -12.04 -25.23
C SER A 116 25.99 -12.77 -25.63
N GLN A 117 26.73 -13.34 -24.68
CA GLN A 117 28.00 -14.03 -24.92
C GLN A 117 27.85 -15.54 -25.12
N GLY A 118 26.69 -16.12 -24.76
CA GLY A 118 26.36 -17.52 -25.06
C GLY A 118 25.88 -17.80 -26.49
N LYS A 119 25.77 -16.78 -27.34
CA LYS A 119 25.58 -16.92 -28.80
C LYS A 119 26.94 -16.69 -29.47
N ASP A 120 27.53 -17.77 -29.98
CA ASP A 120 28.77 -17.87 -30.76
C ASP A 120 30.11 -17.87 -30.00
N PRO A 121 30.50 -19.00 -29.38
CA PRO A 121 31.90 -19.27 -29.01
C PRO A 121 32.84 -19.39 -30.22
N ALA A 122 32.32 -19.47 -31.45
CA ALA A 122 33.13 -19.69 -32.67
C ALA A 122 33.64 -18.39 -33.33
N LYS A 123 33.17 -17.20 -32.94
CA LYS A 123 33.48 -15.94 -33.67
C LYS A 123 34.64 -15.11 -33.09
N ASN A 124 35.05 -15.37 -31.85
CA ASN A 124 36.05 -14.57 -31.14
C ASN A 124 37.32 -15.35 -30.76
N ALA A 125 37.65 -16.42 -31.46
CA ALA A 125 39.01 -16.97 -31.38
C ALA A 125 39.98 -15.94 -31.99
N PRO A 126 41.06 -15.53 -31.29
CA PRO A 126 42.08 -14.70 -31.89
C PRO A 126 42.66 -15.45 -33.10
N LYS A 127 42.51 -14.87 -34.31
CA LYS A 127 43.19 -15.38 -35.51
C LYS A 127 44.70 -15.35 -35.23
N ALA A 128 45.33 -16.52 -35.22
CA ALA A 128 46.78 -16.61 -35.16
C ALA A 128 47.37 -15.89 -36.39
N GLU A 129 48.29 -14.96 -36.13
CA GLU A 129 49.08 -14.30 -37.18
C GLU A 129 49.98 -15.32 -37.90
N PRO A 130 50.08 -15.26 -39.25
CA PRO A 130 51.04 -16.09 -39.97
C PRO A 130 52.45 -15.56 -39.72
N LYS A 131 53.32 -16.43 -39.17
CA LYS A 131 54.76 -16.20 -39.11
C LYS A 131 55.34 -16.20 -40.53
N THR A 132 55.96 -15.12 -40.91
CA THR A 132 57.01 -15.05 -41.95
C THR A 132 58.29 -14.59 -41.31
#